data_AF-A0A3S0KYY7-F1
#
_entry.id   AF-A0A3S0KYY7-F1
#
_cell.length_a   1.000
_cell.length_b   1.000
_cell.length_c   1.000
_cell.angle_alpha   90.00
_cell.angle_beta   90.00
_cell.angle_gamma   90.00
#
_symmetry.space_group_name_H-M   'P 1'
#
loop_
_entity.id
_entity.type
_entity.pdbx_description
1 polymer ?
#
loop_
_entity_poly.entity_id
_entity_poly.type
_entity_poly.pdbx_seq_one_letter_code
_entity_poly.pdbx_strand_id
1 'polypeptide(L)'
;MKSKLPVIVGSIFAAYLAFVAVVVLVYEPTVDEMDWEDRQAYINAKLTEISIGQSITQIKSLMGKADFSEAKMANESTLQVLFYRTHHTKSDGETTRDECTPLLFRDQKLIAWGDASYQEYLTPNNTSITNSSNNDI
;
A
#
# COMPACT_ATOMS: atom_id res chain seq x y z
N MET A 1 19.67 6.56 60.03
CA MET A 1 20.16 5.96 58.77
C MET A 1 19.37 6.59 57.62
N LYS A 2 20.02 7.25 56.65
CA LYS A 2 19.31 7.83 55.50
C LYS A 2 18.85 6.68 54.60
N SER A 3 17.54 6.58 54.32
CA SER A 3 17.03 5.54 53.43
C SER A 3 17.54 5.80 52.00
N LYS A 4 18.13 4.79 51.37
CA LYS A 4 18.58 4.87 49.97
C LYS A 4 17.41 4.76 48.97
N LEU A 5 16.21 4.52 49.48
CA LEU A 5 14.99 4.25 48.72
C LEU A 5 14.61 5.38 47.75
N PRO A 6 14.64 6.68 48.12
CA PRO A 6 14.30 7.76 47.19
C PRO A 6 15.28 7.87 46.02
N VAL A 7 16.57 7.61 46.27
CA VAL A 7 17.60 7.64 45.24
C VAL A 7 17.40 6.49 44.25
N ILE A 8 17.10 5.29 44.74
CA ILE A 8 16.84 4.12 43.88
C ILE A 8 15.61 4.36 42.99
N VAL A 9 14.51 4.85 43.57
CA VAL A 9 13.28 5.15 42.82
C VAL A 9 13.52 6.26 41.78
N GLY A 10 14.24 7.32 42.17
CA GLY A 10 14.61 8.40 41.26
C GLY A 10 15.47 7.92 40.08
N SER A 11 16.45 7.05 40.34
CA SER A 11 17.29 6.48 39.29
C SER A 11 16.52 5.59 38.32
N ILE A 12 15.59 4.76 38.81
CA ILE A 12 14.75 3.92 37.94
C ILE A 12 13.85 4.77 37.06
N PHE A 13 13.24 5.82 37.63
CA PHE A 13 12.39 6.74 36.87
C PHE A 13 13.19 7.48 35.79
N ALA A 14 14.39 7.97 36.12
CA ALA A 14 15.27 8.63 35.15
C ALA A 14 15.70 7.67 34.03
N ALA A 15 16.03 6.41 34.36
CA ALA A 15 16.36 5.39 33.36
C ALA A 15 15.17 5.08 32.44
N TYR A 16 13.94 5.02 32.97
CA TYR A 16 12.73 4.82 32.17
C TYR A 16 12.48 5.99 31.22
N LEU A 17 12.62 7.24 31.67
CA LEU A 17 12.48 8.41 30.80
C LEU A 17 13.52 8.43 29.68
N ALA A 18 14.77 8.08 29.98
CA ALA A 18 15.82 7.96 28.97
C ALA A 18 15.48 6.86 27.93
N PHE A 19 14.95 5.72 28.37
CA PHE A 19 14.49 4.66 27.48
C PHE A 19 13.34 5.12 26.57
N VAL A 20 12.31 5.75 27.11
CA VAL A 20 11.18 6.29 26.32
C VAL A 20 11.67 7.33 25.31
N ALA A 21 12.58 8.22 25.70
CA ALA A 21 13.16 9.21 24.78
C ALA A 21 13.89 8.53 23.62
N VAL A 22 14.66 7.48 23.88
CA VAL A 22 15.31 6.70 22.81
C VAL A 22 14.29 6.06 21.90
N VAL A 23 13.23 5.45 22.44
CA VAL A 23 12.17 4.83 21.62
C VAL A 23 11.49 5.86 20.71
N VAL A 24 11.08 7.00 21.26
CA VAL A 24 10.39 8.06 20.48
C VAL A 24 11.29 8.67 19.41
N LEU A 25 12.60 8.78 19.65
CA LEU A 25 13.55 9.34 18.68
C LEU A 25 13.98 8.36 17.58
N VAL A 26 13.83 7.05 17.79
CA VAL A 26 14.32 6.01 16.88
C VAL A 26 13.17 5.31 16.13
N TYR A 27 11.96 5.33 16.66
CA TYR A 27 10.81 4.66 16.05
C TYR A 27 10.21 5.46 14.90
N GLU A 28 10.34 4.93 13.68
CA GLU A 28 9.64 5.41 12.49
C GLU A 28 8.44 4.47 12.21
N PRO A 29 7.19 4.94 12.30
CA PRO A 29 6.03 4.10 12.02
C PRO A 29 6.00 3.69 10.55
N THR A 30 5.67 2.43 10.30
CA THR A 30 5.44 1.93 8.94
C THR A 30 4.13 2.49 8.38
N VAL A 31 3.95 2.43 7.06
CA VAL A 31 2.70 2.89 6.40
C VAL A 31 1.46 2.16 6.94
N ASP A 32 1.61 0.91 7.37
CA ASP A 32 0.52 0.10 7.92
C ASP A 32 0.16 0.47 9.37
N GLU A 33 1.03 1.23 10.06
CA GLU A 33 0.82 1.71 11.44
C GLU A 33 0.36 3.18 11.49
N MET A 34 0.33 3.87 10.34
CA MET A 34 -0.19 5.24 10.24
C MET A 34 -1.68 5.28 10.57
N ASP A 35 -2.11 6.41 11.15
CA ASP A 35 -3.54 6.70 11.25
C ASP A 35 -4.18 6.72 9.85
N TRP A 36 -5.46 6.39 9.75
CA TRP A 36 -6.14 6.24 8.47
C TRP A 36 -6.11 7.52 7.63
N GLU A 37 -6.17 8.70 8.25
CA GLU A 37 -6.13 10.00 7.55
C GLU A 37 -4.76 10.22 6.91
N ASP A 38 -3.70 10.00 7.70
CA ASP A 38 -2.31 10.13 7.26
C ASP A 38 -1.95 9.08 6.20
N ARG A 39 -2.37 7.83 6.39
CA ARG A 39 -2.18 6.75 5.41
C ARG A 39 -2.85 7.11 4.09
N GLN A 40 -4.08 7.61 4.12
CA GLN A 40 -4.81 8.01 2.91
C GLN A 40 -4.11 9.16 2.17
N ALA A 41 -3.66 10.19 2.89
CA ALA A 41 -2.91 11.30 2.30
C ALA A 41 -1.59 10.83 1.69
N TYR A 42 -0.86 9.96 2.40
CA TYR A 42 0.39 9.35 1.92
C TYR A 42 0.17 8.51 0.65
N ILE A 43 -0.82 7.63 0.65
CA ILE A 43 -1.20 6.80 -0.52
C ILE A 43 -1.51 7.68 -1.73
N ASN A 44 -2.31 8.74 -1.55
CA ASN A 44 -2.66 9.66 -2.64
C ASN A 44 -1.44 10.36 -3.23
N ALA A 45 -0.50 10.78 -2.38
CA ALA A 45 0.77 11.34 -2.86
C ALA A 45 1.56 10.30 -3.66
N LYS A 46 1.67 9.06 -3.17
CA LYS A 46 2.42 7.98 -3.84
C LYS A 46 1.81 7.52 -5.16
N LEU A 47 0.49 7.58 -5.31
CA LEU A 47 -0.16 7.30 -6.59
C LEU A 47 0.29 8.23 -7.73
N THR A 48 0.80 9.43 -7.41
CA THR A 48 1.37 10.35 -8.42
C THR A 48 2.80 10.02 -8.81
N GLU A 49 3.49 9.17 -8.03
CA GLU A 49 4.89 8.80 -8.21
C GLU A 49 5.07 7.41 -8.86
N ILE A 50 4.04 6.56 -8.82
CA ILE A 50 4.10 5.22 -9.42
C ILE A 50 4.12 5.27 -10.94
N SER A 51 4.64 4.21 -11.56
CA SER A 51 4.77 4.11 -13.01
C SER A 51 4.52 2.69 -13.48
N ILE A 52 3.97 2.58 -14.69
CA ILE A 52 3.76 1.31 -15.38
C ILE A 52 5.07 0.50 -15.43
N GLY A 53 4.99 -0.81 -15.18
CA GLY A 53 6.13 -1.72 -15.15
C GLY A 53 6.83 -1.85 -13.79
N GLN A 54 6.43 -1.09 -12.77
CA GLN A 54 6.86 -1.35 -11.39
C GLN A 54 6.36 -2.73 -10.92
N SER A 55 7.16 -3.43 -10.11
CA SER A 55 6.74 -4.71 -9.55
C SER A 55 5.75 -4.53 -8.42
N ILE A 56 4.88 -5.52 -8.21
CA ILE A 56 3.95 -5.53 -7.08
C ILE A 56 4.68 -5.43 -5.73
N THR A 57 5.89 -5.99 -5.61
CA THR A 57 6.74 -5.89 -4.42
C THR A 57 7.20 -4.45 -4.19
N GLN A 58 7.60 -3.73 -5.24
CA GLN A 58 7.97 -2.32 -5.14
C GLN A 58 6.77 -1.47 -4.68
N ILE A 59 5.59 -1.70 -5.25
CA ILE A 59 4.36 -1.01 -4.85
C ILE A 59 4.02 -1.28 -3.39
N LYS A 60 4.04 -2.55 -2.94
CA LYS A 60 3.77 -2.90 -1.54
C LYS A 60 4.81 -2.34 -0.57
N SER A 61 6.07 -2.26 -0.98
CA SER A 61 7.12 -1.63 -0.16
C SER A 61 6.92 -0.12 -0.05
N LEU A 62 6.36 0.52 -1.08
CA LEU A 62 6.13 1.97 -1.10
C LEU A 62 4.86 2.37 -0.36
N MET A 63 3.78 1.60 -0.56
CA MET A 63 2.41 1.94 -0.15
C MET A 63 1.89 1.09 1.01
N GLY A 64 2.66 0.14 1.50
CA GLY A 64 2.23 -0.81 2.52
C GLY A 64 1.25 -1.86 1.98
N LYS A 65 0.55 -2.51 2.90
CA LYS A 65 -0.46 -3.52 2.60
C LYS A 65 -1.67 -2.89 1.91
N ALA A 66 -2.19 -3.58 0.90
CA ALA A 66 -3.46 -3.22 0.27
C ALA A 66 -4.65 -3.57 1.18
N ASP A 67 -5.70 -2.76 1.13
CA ASP A 67 -6.94 -2.98 1.89
C ASP A 67 -7.68 -4.22 1.36
N PHE A 68 -7.67 -4.41 0.04
CA PHE A 68 -8.16 -5.63 -0.61
C PHE A 68 -7.22 -6.12 -1.71
N SER A 69 -7.33 -7.40 -2.05
CA SER A 69 -6.62 -7.97 -3.20
C SER A 69 -7.42 -9.09 -3.85
N GLU A 70 -7.39 -9.14 -5.19
CA GLU A 70 -7.94 -10.24 -5.97
C GLU A 70 -6.92 -10.69 -7.02
N ALA A 71 -6.95 -11.96 -7.41
CA ALA A 71 -6.07 -12.50 -8.43
C ALA A 71 -6.77 -13.60 -9.23
N LYS A 72 -6.46 -13.71 -10.52
CA LYS A 72 -6.94 -14.79 -11.39
C LYS A 72 -5.94 -15.08 -12.49
N MET A 73 -6.03 -16.29 -13.06
CA MET A 73 -5.36 -16.61 -14.32
C MET A 73 -6.20 -16.11 -15.48
N ALA A 74 -5.56 -15.48 -16.48
CA ALA A 74 -6.18 -15.08 -17.73
C ALA A 74 -5.21 -15.37 -18.88
N ASN A 75 -5.57 -16.33 -19.75
CA ASN A 75 -4.83 -16.66 -20.98
C ASN A 75 -3.31 -16.80 -20.74
N GLU A 76 -2.93 -17.65 -19.78
CA GLU A 76 -1.55 -17.94 -19.37
C GLU A 76 -0.82 -16.86 -18.56
N SER A 77 -1.38 -15.65 -18.43
CA SER A 77 -0.87 -14.62 -17.53
C SER A 77 -1.59 -14.62 -16.18
N THR A 78 -0.89 -14.21 -15.13
CA THR A 78 -1.48 -13.95 -13.82
C THR A 78 -1.92 -12.50 -13.74
N LEU A 79 -3.22 -12.26 -13.54
CA LEU A 79 -3.75 -10.93 -13.23
C LEU A 79 -3.95 -10.81 -11.72
N GLN A 80 -3.53 -9.69 -11.15
CA GLN A 80 -3.76 -9.35 -9.76
C GLN A 80 -4.19 -7.90 -9.66
N VAL A 81 -5.17 -7.60 -8.83
CA VAL A 81 -5.58 -6.23 -8.52
C VAL A 81 -5.43 -5.99 -7.02
N LEU A 82 -4.79 -4.87 -6.67
CA LEU A 82 -4.68 -4.37 -5.30
C LEU A 82 -5.56 -3.15 -5.15
N PHE A 83 -6.26 -3.04 -4.03
CA PHE A 83 -7.11 -1.90 -3.71
C PHE A 83 -6.50 -1.17 -2.53
N TYR A 84 -6.19 0.11 -2.74
CA TYR A 84 -5.74 1.01 -1.68
C TYR A 84 -6.80 2.07 -1.43
N ARG A 85 -7.16 2.31 -0.17
CA ARG A 85 -8.06 3.39 0.22
C ARG A 85 -7.46 4.74 -0.16
N THR A 86 -8.18 5.51 -0.96
CA THR A 86 -7.75 6.82 -1.48
C THR A 86 -8.68 7.95 -1.12
N HIS A 87 -9.90 7.63 -0.70
CA HIS A 87 -10.87 8.61 -0.28
C HIS A 87 -11.78 8.01 0.77
N HIS A 88 -12.49 8.89 1.47
CA HIS A 88 -13.40 8.51 2.53
C HIS A 88 -14.81 8.92 2.13
N THR A 89 -15.71 7.96 2.14
CA THR A 89 -17.11 8.13 1.78
C THR A 89 -17.98 8.04 3.03
N LYS A 90 -17.67 7.14 3.98
CA LYS A 90 -18.47 6.93 5.20
C LYS A 90 -17.61 6.70 6.44
N SER A 91 -18.07 7.25 7.58
CA SER A 91 -17.42 7.07 8.89
C SER A 91 -18.09 5.96 9.71
N ASP A 92 -18.25 4.77 9.13
CA ASP A 92 -18.80 3.59 9.80
C ASP A 92 -17.72 2.66 10.38
N GLY A 93 -16.44 2.99 10.16
CA GLY A 93 -15.30 2.25 10.67
C GLY A 93 -14.90 1.05 9.81
N GLU A 94 -15.55 0.85 8.66
CA GLU A 94 -15.21 -0.19 7.70
C GLU A 94 -14.75 0.44 6.39
N THR A 95 -13.62 -0.02 5.84
CA THR A 95 -13.22 0.39 4.48
C THR A 95 -14.02 -0.41 3.48
N THR A 96 -14.61 0.24 2.47
CA THR A 96 -15.33 -0.43 1.38
C THR A 96 -14.63 -0.26 0.04
N ARG A 97 -14.99 -1.09 -0.96
CA ARG A 97 -14.31 -1.13 -2.27
C ARG A 97 -14.49 0.14 -3.08
N ASP A 98 -15.60 0.84 -2.90
CA ASP A 98 -15.90 2.13 -3.52
C ASP A 98 -15.03 3.27 -2.97
N GLU A 99 -14.37 3.09 -1.82
CA GLU A 99 -13.42 4.06 -1.22
C GLU A 99 -11.97 3.84 -1.70
N CYS A 100 -11.74 2.85 -2.56
CA CYS A 100 -10.42 2.42 -2.98
C CYS A 100 -10.13 2.71 -4.44
N THR A 101 -8.86 2.96 -4.75
CA THR A 101 -8.34 2.98 -6.11
C THR A 101 -7.71 1.62 -6.44
N PRO A 102 -8.14 0.94 -7.52
CA PRO A 102 -7.55 -0.32 -7.95
C PRO A 102 -6.25 -0.11 -8.73
N LEU A 103 -5.25 -0.94 -8.46
CA LEU A 103 -4.00 -1.07 -9.20
C LEU A 103 -3.96 -2.46 -9.81
N LEU A 104 -3.94 -2.52 -11.15
CA LEU A 104 -3.93 -3.76 -11.90
C LEU A 104 -2.52 -4.17 -12.27
N PHE A 105 -2.20 -5.42 -11.99
CA PHE A 105 -0.94 -6.06 -12.28
C PHE A 105 -1.16 -7.23 -13.24
N ARG A 106 -0.22 -7.40 -14.17
CA ARG A 106 -0.07 -8.58 -15.01
C ARG A 106 1.33 -9.13 -14.82
N ASP A 107 1.43 -10.42 -14.50
CA ASP A 107 2.70 -11.10 -14.28
C ASP A 107 3.61 -10.32 -13.30
N GLN A 108 3.00 -9.89 -12.19
CA GLN A 108 3.62 -9.11 -11.10
C GLN A 108 4.06 -7.68 -11.46
N LYS A 109 3.66 -7.17 -12.63
CA LYS A 109 4.00 -5.83 -13.12
C LYS A 109 2.77 -4.93 -13.21
N LEU A 110 2.86 -3.70 -12.71
CA LEU A 110 1.79 -2.71 -12.79
C LEU A 110 1.51 -2.38 -14.25
N ILE A 111 0.27 -2.55 -14.70
CA ILE A 111 -0.17 -2.28 -16.08
C ILE A 111 -1.25 -1.20 -16.18
N ALA A 112 -1.97 -0.92 -15.09
CA ALA A 112 -2.95 0.17 -15.01
C ALA A 112 -3.27 0.49 -13.54
N TRP A 113 -3.80 1.69 -13.27
CA TRP A 113 -4.45 2.03 -12.00
C TRP A 113 -5.56 3.05 -12.21
N GLY A 114 -6.49 3.14 -11.26
CA GLY A 114 -7.73 3.93 -11.39
C GLY A 114 -8.94 3.08 -11.81
N ASP A 115 -10.15 3.62 -11.71
CA ASP A 115 -11.43 2.89 -11.76
C ASP A 115 -11.59 1.93 -12.95
N ALA A 116 -11.12 2.35 -14.13
CA ALA A 116 -11.16 1.53 -15.35
C ALA A 116 -10.35 0.22 -15.22
N SER A 117 -9.32 0.19 -14.38
CA SER A 117 -8.43 -0.95 -14.18
C SER A 117 -9.16 -2.16 -13.61
N TYR A 118 -10.20 -1.95 -12.79
CA TYR A 118 -10.98 -3.07 -12.28
C TYR A 118 -11.88 -3.68 -13.37
N GLN A 119 -12.38 -2.86 -14.29
CA GLN A 119 -13.14 -3.37 -15.43
C GLN A 119 -12.23 -4.20 -16.36
N GLU A 120 -10.99 -3.76 -16.60
CA GLU A 120 -10.01 -4.58 -17.33
C GLU A 120 -9.65 -5.86 -16.57
N TYR A 121 -9.57 -5.82 -15.24
CA TYR A 121 -9.42 -7.05 -14.45
C TYR A 121 -10.57 -8.01 -14.70
N LEU A 122 -11.83 -7.55 -14.66
CA LEU A 122 -13.01 -8.40 -14.87
C LEU A 122 -13.09 -8.91 -16.31
N THR A 123 -12.83 -8.05 -17.29
CA THR A 123 -12.87 -8.32 -18.73
C THR A 123 -11.53 -7.96 -19.38
N PRO A 124 -10.54 -8.88 -19.35
CA PRO A 124 -9.23 -8.62 -19.93
C PRO A 124 -9.35 -8.48 -21.45
N ASN A 125 -9.04 -7.30 -21.99
CA ASN A 125 -9.00 -7.10 -23.43
C ASN A 125 -7.75 -7.75 -23.99
N ASN A 126 -7.93 -8.71 -24.88
CA ASN A 126 -6.85 -9.40 -25.60
C ASN A 126 -6.33 -8.50 -26.74
N THR A 127 -5.58 -7.45 -26.42
CA THR A 127 -4.85 -6.70 -27.46
C THR A 127 -3.57 -7.46 -27.81
N SER A 128 -3.72 -8.60 -28.48
CA SER A 128 -2.61 -9.21 -29.22
C SER A 128 -2.26 -8.26 -30.34
N ILE A 129 -1.02 -7.77 -30.35
CA ILE A 129 -0.46 -6.96 -31.43
C ILE A 129 -0.44 -7.85 -32.69
N THR A 130 -1.51 -7.85 -33.48
CA THR A 130 -1.47 -8.46 -34.82
C THR A 130 -0.63 -7.54 -35.69
N ASN A 131 0.65 -7.90 -35.86
CA ASN A 131 1.48 -7.38 -36.94
C ASN A 131 0.81 -7.74 -38.26
N SER A 132 0.12 -6.77 -38.86
CA SER A 132 -0.28 -6.82 -40.26
C SER A 132 0.97 -6.64 -41.12
N SER A 133 1.68 -7.74 -41.36
CA SER A 133 2.61 -7.81 -42.48
C SER A 133 1.77 -8.16 -43.72
N ASN A 134 1.47 -7.12 -44.48
CA ASN A 134 0.88 -7.19 -45.82
C ASN A 134 1.65 -8.21 -46.68
N ASN A 135 0.96 -9.25 -47.12
CA ASN A 135 1.31 -9.98 -48.33
C ASN A 135 0.31 -9.57 -49.42
N ASP A 136 0.65 -8.49 -50.13
CA ASP A 136 0.09 -8.22 -51.44
C ASP A 136 0.93 -9.00 -52.47
N ILE A 137 0.27 -9.99 -53.08
CA ILE A 137 0.38 -10.55 -54.44
C ILE A 137 1.75 -10.45 -55.15
#